data_AF-A0A292R8M7-F1
#
_entry.id   AF-A0A292R8M7-F1
#
_cell.length_a   1.000
_cell.length_b   1.000
_cell.length_c   1.000
_cell.angle_alpha   90.00
_cell.angle_beta   90.00
_cell.angle_gamma   90.00
#
_symmetry.space_group_name_H-M   'P 1'
#
loop_
_entity.id
_entity.type
_entity.pdbx_description
1 polymer ?
#
loop_
_entity_poly.entity_id
_entity_poly.type
_entity_poly.pdbx_seq_one_letter_code
_entity_poly.pdbx_strand_id
1 'polypeptide(L)'
;MLESMVGNKSEFDLTSKSAFSSDKDSFTSRSFAALLAKNIVPASHKRIADNYLIVKKVFKFQACMSRISNVEKSLLEKYDFNTLEFTTMKQMYDELALLQKWSDSEDENLRNDSDSILLIRVKELKFLEASRYASISNEIYNGYLALEQYLKEISKFQTVQAISPLNF
;
A
#
# COMPACT_ATOMS: atom_id res chain seq x y z
N MET A 1 9.65 -42.97 27.28
CA MET A 1 9.59 -42.77 25.81
C MET A 1 8.76 -41.52 25.57
N LEU A 2 9.37 -40.48 25.00
CA LEU A 2 8.77 -39.17 24.76
C LEU A 2 7.71 -39.26 23.65
N GLU A 3 6.50 -38.83 23.93
CA GLU A 3 5.51 -38.39 22.93
C GLU A 3 5.10 -36.95 23.28
N SER A 4 5.80 -35.98 22.69
CA SER A 4 5.35 -34.59 22.66
C SER A 4 5.97 -33.87 21.46
N MET A 5 5.48 -34.20 20.27
CA MET A 5 5.76 -33.42 19.04
C MET A 5 4.51 -33.40 18.16
N VAL A 6 3.45 -32.75 18.63
CA VAL A 6 2.36 -32.27 17.76
C VAL A 6 2.06 -30.84 18.19
N GLY A 7 2.29 -29.89 17.27
CA GLY A 7 1.70 -28.56 17.39
C GLY A 7 2.64 -27.36 17.34
N ASN A 8 3.71 -27.36 16.53
CA ASN A 8 4.26 -26.07 16.04
C ASN A 8 3.30 -25.49 14.99
N LYS A 9 2.11 -25.05 15.42
CA LYS A 9 1.39 -24.00 14.70
C LYS A 9 2.12 -22.71 15.05
N SER A 10 2.84 -22.16 14.10
CA SER A 10 3.34 -20.80 14.17
C SER A 10 2.15 -19.85 14.30
N GLU A 11 1.78 -19.54 15.54
CA GLU A 11 0.87 -18.44 15.88
C GLU A 11 1.64 -17.15 15.66
N PHE A 12 1.84 -16.80 14.39
CA PHE A 12 2.45 -15.53 14.00
C PHE A 12 1.38 -14.44 14.19
N ASP A 13 1.26 -13.95 15.42
CA ASP A 13 0.37 -12.84 15.75
C ASP A 13 0.90 -11.55 15.10
N LEU A 14 0.37 -11.26 13.91
CA LEU A 14 0.61 -10.04 13.12
C LEU A 14 0.24 -8.74 13.85
N THR A 15 -0.44 -8.85 15.01
CA THR A 15 -0.95 -7.72 15.79
C THR A 15 -0.26 -7.56 17.15
N SER A 16 0.73 -8.41 17.45
CA SER A 16 1.44 -8.39 18.72
C SER A 16 2.22 -7.07 18.93
N LYS A 17 1.89 -6.35 20.00
CA LYS A 17 2.51 -5.06 20.36
C LYS A 17 3.95 -5.28 20.82
N SER A 18 4.90 -4.49 20.28
CA SER A 18 6.20 -4.31 20.92
C SER A 18 6.08 -3.31 22.08
N ALA A 19 6.95 -3.41 23.09
CA ALA A 19 6.97 -2.48 24.24
C ALA A 19 7.24 -1.00 23.86
N PHE A 20 7.52 -0.72 22.58
CA PHE A 20 7.78 0.61 22.03
C PHE A 20 6.71 1.07 21.03
N SER A 21 5.58 0.36 20.91
CA SER A 21 4.53 0.68 19.93
C SER A 21 3.65 1.84 20.41
N SER A 22 3.39 2.83 19.55
CA SER A 22 2.46 3.93 19.83
C SER A 22 1.01 3.51 19.53
N ASP A 23 0.02 4.18 20.11
CA ASP A 23 -1.40 3.85 19.85
C ASP A 23 -1.80 4.01 18.37
N LYS A 24 -1.10 4.88 17.63
CA LYS A 24 -1.26 5.04 16.18
C LYS A 24 -0.84 3.76 15.43
N ASP A 25 0.15 3.02 15.92
CA ASP A 25 0.63 1.77 15.33
C ASP A 25 -0.38 0.61 15.51
N SER A 26 -1.20 0.66 16.56
CA SER A 26 -2.25 -0.34 16.80
C SER A 26 -3.43 -0.19 15.83
N PHE A 27 -3.80 1.04 15.46
CA PHE A 27 -4.87 1.29 14.48
C PHE A 27 -4.43 0.92 13.07
N THR A 28 -3.18 1.24 12.70
CA THR A 28 -2.62 0.89 11.38
C THR A 28 -2.48 -0.61 11.21
N SER A 29 -1.91 -1.32 12.19
CA SER A 29 -1.75 -2.78 12.13
C SER A 29 -3.09 -3.52 11.96
N ARG A 30 -4.12 -3.14 12.73
CA ARG A 30 -5.45 -3.79 12.64
C ARG A 30 -6.21 -3.45 11.36
N SER A 31 -6.21 -2.18 10.96
CA SER A 31 -6.86 -1.75 9.72
C SER A 31 -6.21 -2.39 8.50
N PHE A 32 -4.88 -2.49 8.53
CA PHE A 32 -4.11 -3.17 7.50
C PHE A 32 -4.35 -4.69 7.46
N ALA A 33 -4.32 -5.36 8.63
CA ALA A 33 -4.64 -6.77 8.72
C ALA A 33 -6.05 -7.07 8.19
N ALA A 34 -7.02 -6.20 8.48
CA ALA A 34 -8.38 -6.32 7.95
C ALA A 34 -8.44 -6.11 6.42
N LEU A 35 -7.65 -5.19 5.87
CA LEU A 35 -7.57 -4.93 4.44
C LEU A 35 -7.00 -6.13 3.68
N LEU A 36 -5.93 -6.74 4.21
CA LEU A 36 -5.33 -7.93 3.60
C LEU A 36 -6.10 -9.22 3.85
N ALA A 37 -6.76 -9.37 5.00
CA ALA A 37 -7.52 -10.58 5.30
C ALA A 37 -8.76 -10.73 4.40
N LYS A 38 -9.28 -9.60 3.88
CA LYS A 38 -10.49 -9.58 3.06
C LYS A 38 -10.23 -9.66 1.56
N ASN A 39 -9.05 -9.23 1.10
CA ASN A 39 -8.73 -9.09 -0.32
C ASN A 39 -7.42 -9.78 -0.66
N ILE A 40 -7.42 -10.53 -1.76
CA ILE A 40 -6.18 -11.02 -2.37
C ILE A 40 -5.38 -9.80 -2.84
N VAL A 41 -4.07 -9.79 -2.62
CA VAL A 41 -3.20 -8.70 -3.11
C VAL A 41 -3.10 -8.80 -4.64
N PRO A 42 -3.57 -7.80 -5.41
CA PRO A 42 -3.49 -7.85 -6.86
C PRO A 42 -2.04 -7.83 -7.34
N ALA A 43 -1.75 -8.58 -8.40
CA ALA A 43 -0.39 -8.68 -8.95
C ALA A 43 0.14 -7.31 -9.44
N SER A 44 -0.73 -6.47 -10.01
CA SER A 44 -0.40 -5.12 -10.44
C SER A 44 0.04 -4.23 -9.27
N HIS A 45 -0.73 -4.25 -8.18
CA HIS A 45 -0.42 -3.52 -6.95
C HIS A 45 0.95 -3.93 -6.39
N LYS A 46 1.22 -5.23 -6.32
CA LYS A 46 2.53 -5.72 -5.86
C LYS A 46 3.67 -5.21 -6.74
N ARG A 47 3.53 -5.32 -8.06
CA ARG A 47 4.54 -4.81 -9.02
C ARG A 47 4.80 -3.32 -8.82
N ILE A 48 3.76 -2.52 -8.60
CA ILE A 48 3.87 -1.08 -8.33
C ILE A 48 4.62 -0.84 -7.01
N ALA A 49 4.30 -1.59 -5.96
CA ALA A 49 4.97 -1.50 -4.66
C ALA A 49 6.44 -1.90 -4.72
N ASP A 50 6.79 -3.01 -5.37
CA ASP A 50 8.16 -3.46 -5.55
C ASP A 50 8.99 -2.38 -6.27
N ASN A 51 8.47 -1.84 -7.36
CA ASN A 51 9.10 -0.74 -8.10
C ASN A 51 9.31 0.50 -7.22
N TYR A 52 8.31 0.87 -6.43
CA TYR A 52 8.44 1.99 -5.49
C TYR A 52 9.57 1.76 -4.47
N LEU A 53 9.62 0.58 -3.84
CA LEU A 53 10.60 0.27 -2.80
C LEU A 53 12.03 0.15 -3.36
N ILE A 54 12.21 -0.44 -4.55
CA ILE A 54 13.51 -0.50 -5.22
C ILE A 54 14.01 0.92 -5.50
N VAL A 55 13.16 1.77 -6.11
CA VAL A 55 13.54 3.16 -6.40
C VAL A 55 13.85 3.92 -5.11
N LYS A 56 13.06 3.72 -4.05
CA LYS A 56 13.29 4.31 -2.73
C LYS A 56 14.67 3.93 -2.19
N LYS A 57 15.00 2.64 -2.23
CA LYS A 57 16.23 2.08 -1.67
C LYS A 57 17.47 2.56 -2.43
N VAL A 58 17.39 2.66 -3.76
CA VAL A 58 18.54 3.02 -4.62
C VAL A 58 18.74 4.53 -4.68
N PHE A 59 17.66 5.31 -4.87
CA PHE A 59 17.77 6.73 -5.24
C PHE A 59 17.34 7.72 -4.15
N LYS A 60 16.76 7.25 -3.03
CA LYS A 60 16.24 8.10 -1.94
C LYS A 60 15.35 9.27 -2.44
N PHE A 61 14.70 9.08 -3.58
CA PHE A 61 13.82 10.03 -4.29
C PHE A 61 14.37 11.41 -4.65
N GLN A 62 15.68 11.65 -4.57
CA GLN A 62 16.29 12.92 -4.99
C GLN A 62 16.03 13.25 -6.48
N ALA A 63 15.74 12.24 -7.31
CA ALA A 63 15.54 12.38 -8.75
C ALA A 63 14.06 12.53 -9.20
N CYS A 64 13.07 12.43 -8.30
CA CYS A 64 11.65 12.38 -8.69
C CYS A 64 10.80 13.42 -7.94
N MET A 65 10.82 14.67 -8.41
CA MET A 65 10.02 15.79 -7.86
C MET A 65 8.79 16.17 -8.71
N SER A 66 8.40 15.34 -9.67
CA SER A 66 7.25 15.68 -10.53
C SER A 66 5.94 15.60 -9.75
N ARG A 67 5.18 16.70 -9.69
CA ARG A 67 3.79 16.70 -9.25
C ARG A 67 2.92 15.89 -10.21
N ILE A 68 1.75 15.48 -9.75
CA ILE A 68 0.71 14.93 -10.64
C ILE A 68 0.26 16.01 -11.64
N SER A 69 -0.05 15.59 -12.85
CA SER A 69 -0.59 16.39 -13.95
C SER A 69 -2.08 16.64 -13.76
N ASN A 70 -2.63 17.58 -14.52
CA ASN A 70 -4.07 17.86 -14.50
C ASN A 70 -4.90 16.65 -14.95
N VAL A 71 -4.41 15.83 -15.88
CA VAL A 71 -5.10 14.62 -16.34
C VAL A 71 -5.20 13.59 -15.22
N GLU A 72 -4.10 13.36 -14.50
CA GLU A 72 -4.07 12.48 -13.33
C GLU A 72 -5.00 13.01 -12.23
N LYS A 73 -5.02 14.33 -12.01
CA LYS A 73 -5.92 14.96 -11.05
C LYS A 73 -7.40 14.77 -11.43
N SER A 74 -7.75 14.94 -12.70
CA SER A 74 -9.12 14.70 -13.18
C SER A 74 -9.55 13.24 -13.01
N LEU A 75 -8.63 12.28 -13.10
CA LEU A 75 -8.94 10.87 -12.82
C LEU A 75 -9.25 10.64 -11.32
N LEU A 76 -8.54 11.30 -10.41
CA LEU A 76 -8.87 11.26 -8.98
C LEU A 76 -10.24 11.89 -8.71
N GLU A 77 -10.51 13.07 -9.29
CA GLU A 77 -11.78 13.79 -9.16
C GLU A 77 -12.97 12.99 -9.71
N LYS A 78 -12.80 12.21 -10.78
CA LYS A 78 -13.82 11.29 -11.33
C LYS A 78 -14.36 10.30 -10.27
N TYR A 79 -13.56 9.96 -9.26
CA TYR A 79 -13.90 9.00 -8.21
C TYR A 79 -13.96 9.62 -6.81
N ASP A 80 -14.09 10.96 -6.73
CA ASP A 80 -14.16 11.72 -5.48
C ASP A 80 -12.94 11.52 -4.56
N PHE A 81 -11.77 11.26 -5.15
CA PHE A 81 -10.53 11.10 -4.41
C PHE A 81 -9.81 12.45 -4.23
N ASN A 82 -9.48 12.77 -2.99
CA ASN A 82 -8.65 13.94 -2.67
C ASN A 82 -7.19 13.68 -3.08
N THR A 83 -6.40 14.73 -3.29
CA THR A 83 -4.94 14.60 -3.40
C THR A 83 -4.38 14.09 -2.07
N LEU A 84 -3.28 13.33 -2.13
CA LEU A 84 -2.75 12.59 -0.98
C LEU A 84 -2.40 13.49 0.21
N GLU A 85 -2.03 14.75 -0.06
CA GLU A 85 -1.74 15.78 0.95
C GLU A 85 -2.96 16.18 1.81
N PHE A 86 -4.17 15.92 1.33
CA PHE A 86 -5.45 16.19 2.02
C PHE A 86 -6.22 14.90 2.36
N THR A 87 -5.58 13.75 2.26
CA THR A 87 -6.18 12.45 2.58
C THR A 87 -5.86 12.07 4.03
N THR A 88 -6.88 11.68 4.78
CA THR A 88 -6.71 11.09 6.13
C THR A 88 -6.35 9.61 6.04
N MET A 89 -5.78 9.05 7.10
CA MET A 89 -5.49 7.61 7.17
C MET A 89 -6.71 6.72 6.89
N LYS A 90 -7.89 7.06 7.42
CA LYS A 90 -9.12 6.31 7.19
C LYS A 90 -9.52 6.32 5.72
N GLN A 91 -9.56 7.51 5.11
CA GLN A 91 -9.87 7.65 3.68
C GLN A 91 -8.89 6.84 2.82
N MET A 92 -7.59 6.88 3.13
CA MET A 92 -6.62 6.10 2.39
C MET A 92 -6.87 4.58 2.48
N TYR A 93 -7.24 4.05 3.65
CA TYR A 93 -7.58 2.63 3.75
C TYR A 93 -8.85 2.27 2.98
N ASP A 94 -9.88 3.13 3.04
CA ASP A 94 -11.13 2.96 2.30
C ASP A 94 -10.85 2.95 0.78
N GLU A 95 -10.03 3.89 0.30
CA GLU A 95 -9.57 3.97 -1.09
C GLU A 95 -8.78 2.71 -1.50
N LEU A 96 -7.79 2.28 -0.71
CA LEU A 96 -6.98 1.10 -1.02
C LEU A 96 -7.81 -0.18 -1.12
N ALA A 97 -8.81 -0.34 -0.23
CA ALA A 97 -9.73 -1.46 -0.29
C ALA A 97 -10.57 -1.44 -1.58
N LEU A 98 -10.98 -0.24 -2.02
CA LEU A 98 -11.71 -0.05 -3.27
C LEU A 98 -10.85 -0.38 -4.49
N LEU A 99 -9.61 0.09 -4.53
CA LEU A 99 -8.65 -0.22 -5.59
C LEU A 99 -8.34 -1.72 -5.68
N GLN A 100 -8.20 -2.42 -4.54
CA GLN A 100 -8.05 -3.88 -4.55
C GLN A 100 -9.25 -4.56 -5.21
N LYS A 101 -10.47 -4.15 -4.84
CA LYS A 101 -11.69 -4.69 -5.45
C LYS A 101 -11.78 -4.41 -6.95
N TRP A 102 -11.37 -3.21 -7.38
CA TRP A 102 -11.39 -2.82 -8.78
C TRP A 102 -10.35 -3.55 -9.62
N SER A 103 -9.19 -3.85 -9.04
CA SER A 103 -8.12 -4.60 -9.71
C SER A 103 -8.55 -6.03 -10.09
N ASP A 104 -9.46 -6.62 -9.31
CA ASP A 104 -10.04 -7.94 -9.57
C ASP A 104 -11.40 -7.86 -10.32
N SER A 105 -11.80 -6.67 -10.78
CA SER A 105 -13.05 -6.51 -11.52
C SER A 105 -12.99 -7.11 -12.92
N GLU A 106 -14.12 -7.60 -13.42
CA GLU A 106 -14.30 -8.01 -14.82
C GLU A 106 -14.30 -6.81 -15.78
N ASP A 107 -14.61 -5.61 -15.28
CA ASP A 107 -14.54 -4.37 -16.06
C ASP A 107 -13.08 -3.95 -16.26
N GLU A 108 -12.63 -4.06 -17.51
CA GLU A 108 -11.27 -3.70 -17.91
C GLU A 108 -10.96 -2.22 -17.65
N ASN A 109 -11.92 -1.32 -17.87
CA ASN A 109 -11.70 0.11 -17.62
C ASN A 109 -11.50 0.36 -16.13
N LEU A 110 -12.31 -0.29 -15.30
CA LEU A 110 -12.22 -0.14 -13.84
C LEU A 110 -10.90 -0.71 -13.28
N ARG A 111 -10.44 -1.83 -13.83
CA ARG A 111 -9.14 -2.42 -13.49
C ARG A 111 -7.98 -1.52 -13.92
N ASN A 112 -8.04 -0.95 -15.12
CA ASN A 112 -7.03 -0.01 -15.61
C ASN A 112 -7.02 1.28 -14.78
N ASP A 113 -8.19 1.84 -14.48
CA ASP A 113 -8.32 3.03 -13.65
C ASP A 113 -7.78 2.76 -12.23
N SER A 114 -8.00 1.57 -11.67
CA SER A 114 -7.40 1.17 -10.39
C SER A 114 -5.87 1.22 -10.40
N ASP A 115 -5.25 0.59 -11.39
CA ASP A 115 -3.81 0.58 -11.56
C ASP A 115 -3.25 2.00 -11.78
N SER A 116 -3.93 2.80 -12.60
CA SER A 116 -3.58 4.20 -12.85
C SER A 116 -3.66 5.04 -11.58
N ILE A 117 -4.71 4.88 -10.78
CA ILE A 117 -4.87 5.61 -9.52
C ILE A 117 -3.77 5.22 -8.53
N LEU A 118 -3.43 3.94 -8.41
CA LEU A 118 -2.34 3.53 -7.51
C LEU A 118 -0.97 4.10 -7.96
N LEU A 119 -0.72 4.19 -9.27
CA LEU A 119 0.47 4.86 -9.80
C LEU A 119 0.49 6.35 -9.46
N ILE A 120 -0.66 7.03 -9.56
CA ILE A 120 -0.82 8.44 -9.15
C ILE A 120 -0.51 8.58 -7.66
N ARG A 121 -1.07 7.71 -6.81
CA ARG A 121 -0.81 7.69 -5.35
C ARG A 121 0.68 7.54 -5.04
N VAL A 122 1.37 6.64 -5.74
CA VAL A 122 2.82 6.47 -5.60
C VAL A 122 3.58 7.73 -6.04
N LYS A 123 3.15 8.41 -7.10
CA LYS A 123 3.75 9.65 -7.58
C LYS A 123 3.58 10.80 -6.57
N GLU A 124 2.38 10.94 -6.00
CA GLU A 124 2.12 11.89 -4.91
C GLU A 124 2.98 11.59 -3.68
N LEU A 125 3.08 10.31 -3.29
CA LEU A 125 3.91 9.89 -2.16
C LEU A 125 5.38 10.26 -2.39
N LYS A 126 5.94 9.95 -3.57
CA LYS A 126 7.31 10.35 -3.94
C LYS A 126 7.52 11.86 -3.82
N PHE A 127 6.56 12.64 -4.33
CA PHE A 127 6.61 14.09 -4.25
C PHE A 127 6.59 14.59 -2.80
N LEU A 128 5.70 14.07 -1.95
CA LEU A 128 5.64 14.41 -0.53
C LEU A 128 6.93 14.03 0.21
N GLU A 129 7.47 12.85 -0.07
CA GLU A 129 8.71 12.38 0.58
C GLU A 129 9.91 13.24 0.21
N ALA A 130 10.02 13.68 -1.05
CA ALA A 130 11.05 14.60 -1.52
C ALA A 130 10.84 16.03 -1.00
N SER A 131 9.58 16.43 -0.83
CA SER A 131 9.18 17.78 -0.40
C SER A 131 9.07 17.95 1.12
N ARG A 132 9.52 16.95 1.92
CA ARG A 132 9.44 16.93 3.40
C ARG A 132 9.99 18.17 4.12
N TYR A 133 10.70 19.06 3.43
CA TYR A 133 11.19 20.32 3.95
C TYR A 133 10.15 21.46 3.99
N ALA A 134 8.96 21.32 3.38
CA ALA A 134 8.07 22.48 3.16
C ALA A 134 6.67 22.44 3.78
N SER A 135 6.07 21.28 4.12
CA SER A 135 4.63 21.29 4.43
C SER A 135 4.10 20.03 5.12
N ILE A 136 4.45 19.82 6.39
CA ILE A 136 3.57 19.09 7.32
C ILE A 136 2.85 20.16 8.15
N SER A 137 1.81 20.76 7.58
CA SER A 137 1.05 21.83 8.24
C SER A 137 -0.15 21.29 9.02
N ASN A 138 -0.52 20.01 8.88
CA ASN A 138 -1.71 19.45 9.55
C ASN A 138 -1.55 17.96 9.87
N GLU A 139 -1.54 17.61 11.16
CA GLU A 139 -1.36 16.24 11.67
C GLU A 139 -2.52 15.28 11.32
N ILE A 140 -3.67 15.83 10.91
CA ILE A 140 -4.87 15.05 10.57
C ILE A 140 -4.73 14.41 9.18
N TYR A 141 -4.08 15.08 8.23
CA TYR A 141 -3.92 14.60 6.85
C TYR A 141 -2.65 13.78 6.70
N ASN A 142 -2.72 12.56 7.21
CA ASN A 142 -1.61 11.62 7.30
C ASN A 142 -1.83 10.35 6.46
N GLY A 143 -2.68 10.41 5.43
CA GLY A 143 -2.97 9.30 4.52
C GLY A 143 -1.73 8.71 3.85
N TYR A 144 -0.71 9.54 3.61
CA TYR A 144 0.58 9.08 3.08
C TYR A 144 1.26 8.00 3.94
N LEU A 145 1.03 7.98 5.26
CA LEU A 145 1.55 6.93 6.15
C LEU A 145 0.86 5.58 5.88
N ALA A 146 -0.47 5.58 5.70
CA ALA A 146 -1.21 4.36 5.35
C ALA A 146 -0.80 3.84 3.98
N LEU A 147 -0.63 4.71 3.00
CA LEU A 147 -0.17 4.32 1.67
C LEU A 147 1.25 3.74 1.72
N GLU A 148 2.19 4.38 2.42
CA GLU A 148 3.55 3.88 2.54
C GLU A 148 3.58 2.51 3.24
N GLN A 149 2.79 2.35 4.31
CA GLN A 149 2.65 1.09 5.02
C GLN A 149 2.07 0.01 4.11
N TYR A 150 1.02 0.33 3.36
CA TYR A 150 0.43 -0.59 2.39
C TYR A 150 1.46 -1.12 1.39
N LEU A 151 2.20 -0.23 0.73
CA LEU A 151 3.23 -0.60 -0.26
C LEU A 151 4.33 -1.47 0.35
N LYS A 152 4.80 -1.15 1.55
CA LYS A 152 5.80 -1.97 2.27
C LYS A 152 5.32 -3.38 2.49
N GLU A 153 4.09 -3.53 2.95
CA GLU A 153 3.57 -4.83 3.33
C GLU A 153 3.18 -5.68 2.12
N ILE A 154 2.52 -5.11 1.10
CA ILE A 154 2.14 -5.88 -0.09
C ILE A 154 3.37 -6.36 -0.89
N SER A 155 4.50 -5.68 -0.80
CA SER A 155 5.76 -6.15 -1.42
C SER A 155 6.28 -7.46 -0.82
N LYS A 156 5.94 -7.75 0.43
CA LYS A 156 6.37 -8.97 1.15
C LYS A 156 5.57 -10.20 0.73
N PHE A 157 4.42 -10.03 0.10
CA PHE A 157 3.58 -11.15 -0.34
C PHE A 157 4.25 -11.90 -1.49
N GLN A 158 4.36 -13.22 -1.38
CA GLN A 158 4.72 -14.05 -2.53
C GLN A 158 3.51 -14.20 -3.45
N THR A 159 3.62 -13.78 -4.70
CA THR A 159 2.63 -14.12 -5.72
C THR A 159 2.71 -15.61 -6.01
N VAL A 160 1.60 -16.33 -5.83
CA VAL A 160 1.49 -17.78 -6.07
C VAL A 160 1.93 -18.19 -7.48
N GLN A 161 1.90 -17.28 -8.45
CA GLN A 161 2.35 -17.52 -9.83
C GLN A 161 3.87 -17.68 -10.01
N ALA A 162 4.70 -17.43 -9.00
CA ALA A 162 6.16 -17.56 -9.12
C ALA A 162 6.69 -19.00 -8.97
N ILE A 163 5.80 -19.98 -8.73
CA ILE A 163 6.18 -21.39 -8.54
C ILE A 163 5.49 -22.27 -9.58
N SER A 164 5.71 -22.01 -10.87
CA SER A 164 5.64 -23.09 -11.84
C SER A 164 7.00 -23.80 -11.78
N PRO A 165 7.09 -25.07 -11.31
CA PRO A 165 8.31 -25.82 -11.46
C PRO A 165 8.58 -25.94 -12.97
N LEU A 166 9.75 -25.45 -13.40
CA LEU A 166 10.29 -25.75 -14.71
C LEU A 166 10.45 -27.28 -14.77
N ASN A 167 9.47 -27.96 -15.39
CA ASN A 167 9.65 -29.33 -15.80
C ASN A 167 10.65 -29.34 -16.95
N PHE A 168 11.89 -29.71 -16.64
CA PHE A 168 12.88 -30.15 -17.61
C PHE A 168 12.62 -31.60 -18.01
#